data_AF-G8R8P9-F1
#
_entry.id   AF-G8R8P9-F1
#
_cell.length_a   1.000
_cell.length_b   1.000
_cell.length_c   1.000
_cell.angle_alpha   90.00
_cell.angle_beta   90.00
_cell.angle_gamma   90.00
#
_symmetry.space_group_name_H-M   'P 1'
#
loop_
_entity.id
_entity.type
_entity.pdbx_description
1 polymer ?
#
loop_
_entity_poly.entity_id
_entity_poly.type
_entity_poly.pdbx_seq_one_letter_code
_entity_poly.pdbx_strand_id
1 'polypeptide(L)' 'MNTSAIILMVSTQLVVVGFTIYFFKKVLSTPPKPEPDSYDENDDEPRP' A
#
# COMPACT_ATOMS: atom_id res chain seq x y z
N MET A 1 -15.12 30.34 -16.14
CA MET A 1 -14.01 29.45 -15.72
C MET A 1 -13.37 28.89 -16.97
N ASN A 2 -12.04 28.82 -17.03
CA ASN A 2 -11.35 28.30 -18.21
C ASN A 2 -11.50 26.78 -18.28
N THR A 3 -12.08 26.27 -19.36
CA THR A 3 -12.33 24.83 -19.58
C THR A 3 -11.05 24.01 -19.41
N SER A 4 -9.91 24.53 -19.88
CA SER A 4 -8.60 23.87 -19.74
C SER A 4 -8.18 23.69 -18.28
N ALA A 5 -8.50 24.66 -17.42
CA ALA A 5 -8.18 24.59 -15.98
C ALA A 5 -9.03 23.54 -15.26
N ILE A 6 -10.32 23.42 -15.63
CA ILE A 6 -11.22 22.41 -15.07
C ILE A 6 -10.76 21.00 -15.48
N ILE A 7 -10.41 20.82 -16.76
CA ILE A 7 -9.91 19.53 -17.26
C ILE A 7 -8.65 19.10 -16.50
N LEU A 8 -7.70 20.02 -16.30
CA LEU A 8 -6.47 19.73 -15.56
C LEU A 8 -6.75 19.39 -14.09
N MET A 9 -7.65 20.13 -13.42
CA MET A 9 -8.03 19.82 -12.04
C MET A 9 -8.65 18.44 -11.91
N VAL A 10 -9.65 18.11 -12.74
CA VAL A 10 -10.35 16.84 -12.67
C VAL A 10 -9.44 15.68 -13.06
N SER A 11 -8.58 15.83 -14.07
CA SER A 11 -7.64 14.78 -14.46
C SER A 11 -6.64 14.47 -13.34
N THR A 12 -6.10 15.50 -12.69
CA THR A 12 -5.17 15.33 -11.56
C THR A 12 -5.85 14.60 -10.40
N GLN A 13 -7.09 14.96 -10.09
CA GLN A 13 -7.89 14.28 -9.05
C GLN A 13 -8.13 12.81 -9.39
N LEU A 14 -8.53 12.50 -10.63
CA LEU A 14 -8.77 11.12 -11.07
C LEU A 14 -7.51 10.27 -11.01
N VAL A 15 -6.36 10.83 -11.35
CA VAL A 15 -5.07 10.13 -11.25
C VAL A 15 -4.77 9.78 -9.80
N VAL A 16 -4.85 10.75 -8.88
CA VAL A 16 -4.60 10.52 -7.45
C VAL A 16 -5.57 9.47 -6.89
N VAL A 17 -6.87 9.64 -7.13
CA VAL A 17 -7.91 8.70 -6.67
C VAL A 17 -7.68 7.31 -7.24
N GLY A 18 -7.31 7.20 -8.52
CA GLY A 18 -6.99 5.94 -9.18
C GLY A 18 -5.81 5.22 -8.52
N PHE A 19 -4.72 5.93 -8.23
CA PHE A 19 -3.58 5.36 -7.51
C PHE A 19 -3.96 4.95 -6.09
N THR A 20 -4.71 5.77 -5.35
CA THR A 20 -5.18 5.44 -4.00
C THR A 20 -5.99 4.15 -4.01
N ILE A 21 -6.97 4.03 -4.89
CA ILE A 21 -7.78 2.80 -5.02
C ILE A 21 -6.90 1.60 -5.37
N TYR A 22 -5.97 1.76 -6.32
CA TYR A 22 -5.06 0.68 -6.71
C TYR A 22 -4.24 0.16 -5.52
N PHE A 23 -3.57 1.04 -4.79
CA PHE A 23 -2.73 0.62 -3.66
C PHE A 23 -3.55 0.09 -2.49
N PHE A 24 -4.72 0.66 -2.20
CA PHE A 24 -5.61 0.11 -1.17
C PHE A 24 -6.06 -1.30 -1.51
N LYS A 25 -6.51 -1.53 -2.76
CA LYS A 25 -6.87 -2.88 -3.22
C LYS A 25 -5.67 -3.81 -3.15
N LYS A 26 -4.49 -3.35 -3.56
CA LYS A 26 -3.26 -4.14 -3.48
C LYS A 26 -2.96 -4.53 -2.03
N VAL A 27 -2.99 -3.61 -1.08
CA VAL A 27 -2.72 -3.90 0.34
C VAL A 27 -3.74 -4.90 0.91
N LEU A 28 -5.04 -4.68 0.67
CA LEU A 28 -6.10 -5.56 1.18
C LEU A 28 -6.10 -6.97 0.57
N SER A 29 -5.56 -7.13 -0.64
CA SER A 29 -5.52 -8.42 -1.34
C SER A 29 -4.14 -9.07 -1.36
N THR A 30 -3.09 -8.38 -0.90
CA THR A 30 -1.76 -8.99 -0.82
C THR A 30 -1.78 -10.00 0.32
N PRO A 31 -1.54 -11.29 0.06
CA PRO A 31 -1.49 -12.29 1.12
C PRO A 31 -0.36 -11.91 2.10
N PRO A 32 -0.51 -12.24 3.40
CA PRO A 32 0.57 -12.06 4.36
C PRO A 32 1.82 -12.73 3.80
N LYS A 33 2.90 -11.95 3.66
CA LYS A 33 4.20 -12.55 3.36
C LYS A 33 4.53 -13.45 4.55
N PRO A 34 4.86 -14.73 4.35
CA PRO A 34 5.48 -15.52 5.42
C PRO A 34 6.77 -14.79 5.77
N GLU A 35 6.77 -14.11 6.91
CA GLU A 35 7.98 -13.57 7.47
C GLU A 35 8.74 -14.75 8.09
N PRO A 36 10.04 -14.93 7.82
CA PRO A 36 10.85 -15.82 8.65
C PRO A 36 10.72 -15.35 10.10
N ASP A 37 10.52 -16.28 11.04
CA ASP A 37 10.31 -15.89 12.43
C ASP A 37 11.55 -15.12 12.88
N SER A 38 11.35 -13.90 13.41
CA SER A 38 12.46 -13.08 13.90
C SER A 38 13.14 -13.70 15.12
N TYR A 39 12.56 -14.75 15.70
CA TYR A 39 13.10 -15.53 16.81
C TYR A 39 13.51 -16.96 16.42
N ASP A 40 13.46 -17.35 15.13
CA ASP A 40 13.92 -18.69 14.68
C ASP A 40 15.36 -18.99 15.17
N GLU A 41 16.21 -17.97 15.30
CA GLU A 41 17.60 -18.12 15.78
C GLU A 41 17.73 -18.28 17.31
N ASN A 42 16.68 -17.96 18.08
CA ASN A 42 16.69 -17.93 19.55
C ASN A 42 15.78 -18.98 20.19
N ASP A 43 15.11 -19.82 19.40
CA ASP A 43 14.22 -20.88 19.89
C ASP A 43 14.91 -21.86 20.86
N ASP A 44 16.21 -22.10 20.65
CA ASP A 44 17.04 -23.00 21.47
C ASP A 44 17.73 -22.28 22.64
N GLU A 45 17.57 -20.96 22.81
CA GLU A 45 18.21 -20.22 23.91
C GLU A 45 17.52 -20.48 25.26
N PRO A 46 18.27 -20.81 26.33
CA PRO A 46 17.71 -20.96 27.67
C PRO A 46 17.13 -19.64 28.17
N ARG A 47 15.84 -19.62 28.52
CA ARG A 47 15.20 -18.46 29.15
C ARG A 47 15.73 -18.28 30.60
N PRO A 48 16.10 -17.05 31.01
CA PRO A 48 16.60 -16.76 32.36
C PRO A 48 15.54 -16.91 33.45
#